data_AF-A0A382GS64-F1
#
_entry.id   AF-A0A382GS64-F1
#
_cell.length_a   1.000
_cell.length_b   1.000
_cell.length_c   1.000
_cell.angle_alpha   90.00
_cell.angle_beta   90.00
_cell.angle_gamma   90.00
#
_symmetry.space_group_name_H-M   'P 1'
#
loop_
_entity.id
_entity.type
_entity.pdbx_description
1 polymer ?
#
loop_
_entity_poly.entity_id
_entity_poly.type
_entity_poly.pdbx_seq_one_letter_code
_entity_poly.pdbx_strand_id
1 'polypeptide(L)' 'MENLLKNENSPYLKQHENNPVHWYPWGTKALDKAKELKKPIFLSVGYASCHWCHVMAHESFEDKNTAAVMNEKFI' A
#
# COMPACT_ATOMS: atom_id res chain seq x y z
N MET A 1 12.45 3.63 -1.87
CA MET A 1 11.21 3.17 -2.52
C MET A 1 10.14 4.24 -2.26
N GLU A 2 9.27 4.53 -3.22
CA GLU A 2 8.32 5.64 -3.16
C GLU A 2 6.89 5.08 -3.28
N ASN A 3 5.95 5.62 -2.50
CA ASN A 3 4.54 5.31 -2.61
C ASN A 3 3.96 5.94 -3.88
N LEU A 4 3.18 5.17 -4.65
CA LEU A 4 2.72 5.57 -5.98
C LEU A 4 1.27 6.08 -6.02
N LEU A 5 0.59 6.15 -4.87
CA LEU A 5 -0.84 6.49 -4.81
C LEU A 5 -1.14 7.99 -5.00
N LYS A 6 -0.13 8.87 -4.94
CA LYS A 6 -0.29 10.33 -5.10
C LYS A 6 -0.98 10.76 -6.41
N ASN A 7 -0.87 9.92 -7.44
CA ASN A 7 -1.43 10.19 -8.77
C ASN A 7 -2.79 9.54 -9.02
N GLU A 8 -3.33 8.79 -8.06
CA GLU A 8 -4.62 8.13 -8.20
C GLU A 8 -5.78 9.11 -8.07
N ASN A 9 -6.90 8.86 -8.75
CA ASN A 9 -8.07 9.75 -8.68
C ASN A 9 -8.94 9.47 -7.45
N SER A 10 -8.87 8.26 -6.89
CA SER A 10 -9.69 7.84 -5.75
C SER A 10 -9.31 8.61 -4.47
N PRO A 11 -10.27 9.29 -3.80
CA PRO A 11 -10.02 9.94 -2.52
C PRO A 11 -9.50 8.96 -1.46
N TYR A 12 -9.99 7.72 -1.47
CA TYR A 12 -9.53 6.68 -0.55
C TYR A 12 -8.05 6.33 -0.76
N LEU A 13 -7.61 6.20 -2.02
CA LEU A 13 -6.21 5.88 -2.30
C LEU A 13 -5.28 7.05 -1.95
N LYS A 14 -5.70 8.29 -2.22
CA LYS A 14 -4.94 9.49 -1.84
C LYS A 14 -4.74 9.63 -0.33
N GLN A 15 -5.69 9.19 0.49
CA GLN A 15 -5.52 9.19 1.95
C GLN A 15 -4.29 8.38 2.40
N HIS A 16 -3.85 7.39 1.60
CA HIS A 16 -2.68 6.57 1.88
C HIS A 16 -1.41 7.02 1.16
N GLU A 17 -1.41 8.14 0.43
CA GLU A 17 -0.28 8.57 -0.41
C GLU A 17 1.01 8.87 0.38
N ASN A 18 0.86 9.25 1.65
CA ASN A 18 1.95 9.59 2.55
C ASN A 18 2.34 8.46 3.52
N ASN A 19 1.69 7.29 3.41
CA ASN A 19 2.03 6.15 4.26
C ASN A 19 3.45 5.67 3.95
N PRO A 20 4.23 5.25 4.97
CA PRO A 20 5.55 4.67 4.77
C PRO A 20 5.54 3.35 3.97
N VAL A 21 4.40 2.67 3.88
CA VAL A 21 4.22 1.52 2.99
C VAL A 21 4.34 1.96 1.53
N HIS A 22 5.10 1.22 0.73
CA HIS A 22 5.32 1.50 -0.69
C HIS A 22 4.18 0.97 -1.56
N TRP A 23 3.01 1.58 -1.40
CA TRP A 23 1.82 1.17 -2.13
C TRP A 23 1.95 1.35 -3.64
N TYR A 24 1.49 0.33 -4.36
CA TYR A 24 1.21 0.36 -5.78
C TYR A 24 -0.30 0.39 -6.00
N PRO A 25 -0.82 1.18 -6.95
CA PRO A 25 -2.16 0.94 -7.47
C PRO A 25 -2.19 -0.43 -8.17
N TRP A 26 -3.34 -1.10 -8.11
CA TRP A 26 -3.50 -2.39 -8.77
C TRP A 26 -3.28 -2.27 -10.29
N GLY A 27 -2.42 -3.11 -10.85
CA GLY A 27 -2.14 -3.12 -12.28
C GLY A 27 -0.87 -3.88 -12.65
N THR A 28 -0.55 -3.89 -13.94
CA THR A 28 0.59 -4.64 -14.50
C THR A 28 1.91 -4.26 -13.85
N LYS A 29 2.12 -2.97 -13.52
CA LYS A 29 3.35 -2.50 -12.85
C LYS A 29 3.63 -3.23 -11.52
N ALA A 30 2.61 -3.45 -10.69
CA ALA A 30 2.75 -4.18 -9.43
C ALA A 30 3.02 -5.67 -9.68
N LEU A 31 2.28 -6.27 -10.62
CA LEU A 31 2.43 -7.69 -11.00
C LEU A 31 3.82 -8.00 -11.57
N ASP A 32 4.34 -7.14 -12.45
CA ASP A 32 5.65 -7.31 -13.05
C ASP A 32 6.75 -7.13 -12.01
N LYS A 33 6.58 -6.17 -11.08
CA LYS A 33 7.55 -5.97 -9.99
C LYS A 33 7.61 -7.15 -9.02
N ALA A 34 6.45 -7.76 -8.71
CA ALA A 34 6.37 -8.97 -7.90
C ALA A 34 7.08 -10.15 -8.55
N LYS A 35 6.93 -10.32 -9.87
CA LYS A 35 7.65 -11.36 -10.63
C LYS A 35 9.15 -11.11 -10.67
N GLU A 36 9.57 -9.88 -10.97
CA GLU A 36 10.98 -9.47 -11.04
C GLU A 36 11.70 -9.72 -9.72
N LEU A 37 11.11 -9.26 -8.61
CA LEU A 37 11.69 -9.36 -7.28
C LEU A 37 11.42 -10.70 -6.58
N LYS A 38 10.60 -11.57 -7.18
CA LYS A 38 10.15 -12.84 -6.59
C LYS A 38 9.56 -12.65 -5.17
N LYS A 39 8.74 -11.61 -5.01
CA LYS A 39 8.06 -11.29 -3.75
C LYS A 39 6.55 -11.52 -3.88
N PRO A 40 5.88 -12.04 -2.84
CA PRO A 40 4.41 -12.11 -2.81
C PRO A 40 3.77 -10.72 -2.84
N ILE A 41 2.51 -10.66 -3.28
CA ILE A 41 1.71 -9.43 -3.27
C ILE A 41 0.86 -9.38 -2.00
N PHE A 42 0.92 -8.26 -1.28
CA PHE A 42 -0.03 -7.95 -0.22
C PHE A 42 -1.16 -7.08 -0.77
N LEU A 43 -2.27 -7.71 -1.17
CA LEU A 43 -3.42 -6.98 -1.71
C LEU A 43 -4.33 -6.48 -0.57
N SER A 44 -4.31 -5.17 -0.31
CA SER A 44 -5.25 -4.52 0.59
C SER A 44 -6.41 -3.89 -0.20
N VAL A 45 -7.64 -4.16 0.21
CA VAL A 45 -8.87 -3.65 -0.42
C VAL A 45 -9.73 -2.98 0.64
N GLY A 46 -10.18 -1.75 0.36
CA GLY A 46 -11.02 -0.99 1.27
C GLY A 46 -11.73 0.16 0.56
N TYR A 47 -12.39 1.02 1.35
CA TYR A 47 -13.18 2.15 0.87
C TYR A 47 -13.26 3.26 1.93
N ALA A 48 -13.55 4.50 1.51
CA ALA A 48 -13.43 5.70 2.34
C ALA A 48 -14.33 5.79 3.59
N SER A 49 -15.40 4.99 3.67
CA SER A 49 -16.30 4.93 4.83
C SER A 49 -16.14 3.65 5.67
N CYS A 50 -15.08 2.88 5.40
CA CYS A 50 -14.77 1.66 6.12
C CYS A 50 -14.05 1.99 7.43
N HIS A 51 -14.72 1.81 8.57
CA HIS A 51 -14.13 2.07 9.89
C HIS A 51 -12.82 1.28 10.11
N TRP A 52 -12.85 -0.03 9.88
CA TRP A 52 -11.68 -0.89 10.12
C TRP A 52 -10.52 -0.66 9.15
N CYS A 53 -10.80 -0.12 7.96
CA CYS A 53 -9.76 0.26 7.01
C CYS A 53 -8.96 1.45 7.55
N HIS A 54 -9.63 2.42 8.18
CA HIS A 54 -8.96 3.55 8.84
C HIS A 54 -8.18 3.10 10.08
N VAL A 55 -8.75 2.21 10.91
CA VAL A 55 -8.05 1.68 12.09
C VAL A 55 -6.78 0.95 11.68
N MET A 56 -6.85 0.04 10.70
CA MET A 56 -5.67 -0.67 10.18
C MET A 56 -4.65 0.28 9.55
N ALA A 57 -5.11 1.32 8.85
CA ALA A 57 -4.21 2.31 8.28
C ALA A 57 -3.42 3.06 9.36
N HIS A 58 -4.12 3.53 10.39
CA HIS A 58 -3.53 4.28 11.48
C HIS A 58 -2.59 3.44 12.35
N GLU A 59 -3.01 2.22 12.72
CA GLU A 59 -2.25 1.37 13.63
C GLU A 59 -1.10 0.62 12.94
N SER A 60 -1.19 0.40 11.62
CA SER A 60 -0.24 -0.47 10.91
C SER A 60 0.40 0.20 9.68
N PHE A 61 -0.38 0.78 8.76
CA PHE A 61 0.19 1.30 7.51
C PHE A 61 0.96 2.62 7.70
N GLU A 62 0.65 3.38 8.74
CA GLU A 62 1.36 4.60 9.16
C GLU A 62 2.58 4.30 10.06
N ASP A 63 2.62 3.11 10.68
CA ASP A 63 3.74 2.70 11.53
C ASP A 63 4.97 2.33 10.70
N LYS A 64 6.11 2.94 11.02
CA LYS A 64 7.36 2.78 10.26
C LYS A 64 7.94 1.38 10.37
N ASN A 65 7.80 0.72 11.51
CA ASN A 65 8.36 -0.61 11.72
C ASN A 65 7.56 -1.66 10.95
N THR A 66 6.23 -1.58 11.02
CA THR A 66 5.32 -2.42 10.26
C THR A 66 5.51 -2.21 8.76
N ALA A 67 5.57 -0.96 8.31
CA ALA A 67 5.83 -0.63 6.92
C ALA A 67 7.19 -1.17 6.44
N ALA A 68 8.25 -1.08 7.25
CA ALA A 68 9.55 -1.64 6.89
C ALA A 68 9.47 -3.15 6.62
N VAL A 69 8.78 -3.90 7.48
CA VAL A 69 8.55 -5.35 7.28
C VAL A 69 7.72 -5.60 6.02
N MET A 70 6.67 -4.81 5.79
CA MET A 70 5.83 -4.96 4.60
C MET A 70 6.62 -4.71 3.32
N ASN A 71 7.37 -3.62 3.27
CA ASN A 71 8.21 -3.20 2.14
C ASN A 71 9.36 -4.19 1.86
N GLU A 72 9.89 -4.83 2.91
CA GLU A 72 10.88 -5.89 2.77
C GLU A 72 10.28 -7.15 2.15
N LYS A 73 9.08 -7.55 2.57
CA LYS A 73 8.54 -8.88 2.28
C LYS A 73 7.55 -8.94 1.11
N PHE A 74 6.89 -7.83 0.78
CA PHE A 74 5.81 -7.80 -0.18
C PHE A 74 6.02 -6.75 -1.27
N ILE A 75 5.26 -6.91 -2.35
CA ILE A 75 4.89 -5.85 -3.28
C ILE A 75 3.46 -5.40 -2.97
#